data_AF-A0AB74A9H2-F1
#
_entry.id   AF-A0AB74A9H2-F1
#
_cell.length_a   1.000
_cell.length_b   1.000
_cell.length_c   1.000
_cell.angle_alpha   90.00
_cell.angle_beta   90.00
_cell.angle_gamma   90.00
#
_symmetry.space_group_name_H-M   'P 1'
#
loop_
_entity.id
_entity.type
_entity.pdbx_description
1 polymer ?
#
loop_
_entity_poly.entity_id
_entity_poly.type
_entity_poly.pdbx_seq_one_letter_code
_entity_poly.pdbx_strand_id
1 'polypeptide(L)' 'MQTTLSEHARTLPRAEEAERILRSCVHCGFCNATCPTYQLLGD' A
#
# COMPACT_ATOMS: atom_id res chain seq x y z
N MET A 1 -11.22 1.83 6.81
CA MET A 1 -10.46 0.70 6.26
C MET A 1 -9.05 0.78 6.76
N GLN A 2 -8.79 0.04 7.84
CA GLN A 2 -7.44 -0.23 8.31
C GLN A 2 -6.98 -1.48 7.56
N THR A 3 -6.09 -1.32 6.60
CA THR A 3 -5.45 -2.44 5.90
C THR A 3 -4.26 -2.91 6.73
N THR A 4 -4.14 -4.22 6.90
CA THR A 4 -2.99 -4.86 7.58
C THR A 4 -2.42 -5.93 6.67
N LEU A 5 -1.10 -6.13 6.70
CA LEU A 5 -0.49 -7.26 6.01
C LEU A 5 -0.99 -8.59 6.57
N SER A 6 -1.28 -9.53 5.66
CA SER A 6 -1.59 -10.91 6.02
C SER A 6 -0.40 -11.60 6.69
N GLU A 7 -0.66 -12.64 7.48
CA GLU A 7 0.39 -13.40 8.17
C GLU A 7 1.48 -13.91 7.22
N HIS A 8 1.09 -14.35 6.02
CA HIS A 8 2.05 -14.75 4.99
C HIS A 8 2.88 -13.57 4.49
N ALA A 9 2.27 -12.41 4.24
CA ALA A 9 2.99 -11.24 3.76
C ALA A 9 3.99 -10.70 4.78
N ARG A 10 3.73 -10.89 6.08
CA ARG A 10 4.63 -10.49 7.18
C ARG A 10 5.94 -11.27 7.22
N THR A 11 6.00 -12.47 6.64
CA THR A 11 7.23 -13.27 6.58
C THR A 11 8.11 -12.94 5.38
N LEU A 12 7.63 -12.09 4.46
CA LEU A 12 8.40 -11.72 3.28
C LEU A 12 9.52 -10.72 3.65
N PRO A 13 10.68 -10.76 2.96
CA PRO A 13 11.82 -9.89 3.26
C PRO A 13 11.52 -8.38 3.22
N ARG A 14 10.45 -7.97 2.53
CA ARG A 14 10.04 -6.56 2.37
C ARG A 14 8.75 -6.21 3.12
N ALA A 15 8.34 -7.02 4.09
CA ALA A 15 7.11 -6.81 4.85
C ALA A 15 7.07 -5.44 5.53
N GLU A 16 8.15 -5.04 6.21
CA GLU A 16 8.21 -3.76 6.92
C GLU A 16 8.11 -2.55 5.97
N GLU A 17 8.76 -2.65 4.81
CA GLU A 17 8.70 -1.63 3.77
C GLU A 17 7.28 -1.51 3.20
N ALA A 18 6.66 -2.64 2.88
CA ALA A 18 5.29 -2.70 2.40
C ALA A 18 4.30 -2.13 3.42
N GLU A 19 4.42 -2.50 4.70
CA GLU A 19 3.57 -1.98 5.78
C GLU A 19 3.68 -0.45 5.90
N ARG A 20 4.91 0.10 5.82
CA ARG A 20 5.15 1.54 5.83
C ARG A 20 4.51 2.24 4.64
N ILE A 21 4.63 1.68 3.44
CA ILE A 21 4.01 2.22 2.22
C ILE A 21 2.48 2.18 2.34
N LEU A 22 1.91 1.05 2.75
CA LEU A 22 0.47 0.89 2.91
C LEU A 22 -0.12 1.81 3.97
N ARG A 23 0.60 2.10 5.06
CA ARG A 23 0.19 3.09 6.08
C ARG A 23 0.21 4.52 5.55
N SER A 24 1.08 4.83 4.59
CA SER A 24 1.10 6.12 3.90
C SER A 24 0.00 6.23 2.83
N CYS A 25 -0.63 5.11 2.45
CA CYS A 25 -1.74 5.13 1.52
C CYS A 25 -2.94 5.82 2.18
N VAL A 26 -3.29 7.00 1.66
CA VAL A 26 -4.47 7.78 2.07
C VAL A 26 -5.73 7.02 1.68
N HIS A 27 -6.21 6.24 2.64
CA HIS A 27 -7.52 5.62 2.78
C HIS A 27 -8.35 5.53 1.48
N CYS A 28 -8.36 4.33 0.90
CA CYS A 28 -8.82 3.91 -0.43
C CYS A 28 -10.27 4.29 -0.82
N GLY A 29 -10.55 5.57 -1.03
CA GLY A 29 -11.78 6.05 -1.69
C GLY A 29 -11.52 7.00 -2.86
N PHE A 30 -10.34 7.62 -2.91
CA PHE A 30 -9.94 8.57 -3.96
C PHE A 30 -8.48 8.39 -4.41
N CYS A 31 -7.81 7.34 -3.93
CA CYS A 31 -6.36 7.23 -4.00
C CYS A 31 -5.82 7.14 -5.43
N ASN A 32 -6.54 6.63 -6.43
CA ASN A 32 -6.01 6.58 -7.80
C ASN A 32 -5.61 7.97 -8.34
N ALA A 33 -6.35 9.02 -7.99
CA ALA A 33 -6.02 10.38 -8.44
C ALA A 33 -4.71 10.91 -7.83
N THR A 34 -4.31 10.44 -6.65
CA THR A 34 -3.15 10.93 -5.90
C THR A 34 -2.09 9.87 -5.60
N CYS A 35 -2.30 8.62 -6.00
CA CYS A 35 -1.39 7.51 -5.78
C CYS A 35 -0.21 7.67 -6.72
N PRO A 36 1.03 7.88 -6.21
CA PRO A 36 2.19 8.10 -7.06
C PRO A 36 2.44 6.94 -8.03
N THR A 37 2.23 5.71 -7.58
CA THR A 37 2.39 4.52 -8.43
C THR A 37 1.34 4.47 -9.54
N TYR A 38 0.08 4.81 -9.24
CA TYR A 38 -0.98 4.88 -10.26
C TYR A 38 -0.73 6.01 -11.26
N GLN A 39 -0.25 7.17 -10.80
CA GLN A 39 0.16 8.27 -11.69
C GLN A 39 1.33 7.88 -12.60
N LEU A 40 2.21 7.00 -12.14
CA LEU A 40 3.35 6.53 -12.92
C LEU A 40 3.01 5.36 -13.87
N LEU A 41 2.18 4.41 -13.42
CA LEU A 41 1.92 3.16 -14.13
C LEU A 41 0.56 3.10 -14.83
N GLY A 42 -0.47 3.73 -14.27
CA GLY A 42 -1.83 3.78 -14.83
C GLY A 42 -2.76 2.61 -14.45
N ASP A 43 -2.27 1.66 -13.65
CA ASP A 43 -2.94 0.38 -13.36
C ASP A 43 -3.46 0.28 -11.91
#